data_AF-A0A7H8QCD6-F1
#
_entry.id   AF-A0A7H8QCD6-F1
#
_cell.length_a   1.000
_cell.length_b   1.000
_cell.length_c   1.000
_cell.angle_alpha   90.00
_cell.angle_beta   90.00
_cell.angle_gamma   90.00
#
_symmetry.space_group_name_H-M   'P 1'
#
loop_
_entity.id
_entity.type
_entity.pdbx_description
1 polymer ?
#
loop_
_entity_poly.entity_id
_entity_poly.type
_entity_poly.pdbx_seq_one_letter_code
_entity_poly.pdbx_strand_id
1 'polypeptide(L)'
;MLIHSNEDYVAALVLEEVTVLFEEMKAFSQLYGPDKEDLEEDDEAALLLIGINLLAPASLDTYIEAIKLLSYFLSEHCWQEEPEMEMRCSELLDRAKEILPAEKRHRRSIRKWMLQLDEKMLRAFI
;
A
#
# COMPACT_ATOMS: atom_id res chain seq x y z
N MET A 1 -38.05 15.72 -3.18
CA MET A 1 -37.37 14.52 -3.71
C MET A 1 -35.88 14.82 -3.65
N LEU A 2 -35.16 14.18 -2.73
CA LEU A 2 -33.71 14.23 -2.70
C LEU A 2 -33.23 13.32 -3.83
N ILE A 3 -32.79 13.94 -4.93
CA ILE A 3 -32.01 13.24 -5.95
C ILE A 3 -30.65 13.02 -5.29
N HIS A 4 -30.46 11.88 -4.64
CA HIS A 4 -29.11 11.41 -4.36
C HIS A 4 -28.48 11.15 -5.72
N SER A 5 -27.57 12.04 -6.09
CA SER A 5 -26.94 12.08 -7.40
C SER A 5 -26.23 10.76 -7.62
N ASN A 6 -26.37 10.20 -8.82
CA ASN A 6 -25.67 8.99 -9.25
C ASN A 6 -24.15 9.05 -8.97
N GLU A 7 -23.61 10.27 -8.90
CA GLU A 7 -22.22 10.60 -8.52
C GLU A 7 -21.84 10.16 -7.10
N ASP A 8 -22.72 10.30 -6.10
CA ASP A 8 -22.45 9.90 -4.72
C ASP A 8 -22.37 8.37 -4.59
N TYR A 9 -23.22 7.66 -5.36
CA TYR A 9 -23.23 6.20 -5.42
C TYR A 9 -21.97 5.64 -6.09
N VAL A 10 -21.54 6.25 -7.20
CA VAL A 10 -20.30 5.87 -7.90
C VAL A 10 -19.08 6.13 -7.01
N ALA A 11 -19.03 7.27 -6.32
CA ALA A 11 -17.93 7.58 -5.39
C ALA A 11 -17.86 6.58 -4.21
N ALA A 12 -19.02 6.16 -3.70
CA ALA A 12 -19.09 5.15 -2.63
C ALA A 12 -18.61 3.77 -3.10
N LEU A 13 -19.00 3.33 -4.30
CA LEU A 13 -18.54 2.07 -4.88
C LEU A 13 -17.02 2.05 -5.11
N VAL A 14 -16.47 3.14 -5.66
CA VAL A 14 -15.02 3.27 -5.85
C VAL A 14 -14.30 3.21 -4.50
N LEU A 15 -14.81 3.90 -3.48
CA LEU A 15 -14.21 3.84 -2.14
C LEU A 15 -14.24 2.43 -1.55
N GLU A 16 -15.33 1.68 -1.74
CA GLU A 16 -15.46 0.30 -1.29
C GLU A 16 -14.43 -0.61 -1.98
N GLU A 17 -14.33 -0.56 -3.31
CA GLU A 17 -13.37 -1.34 -4.10
C GLU A 17 -11.92 -1.06 -3.68
N VAL A 18 -11.59 0.22 -3.48
CA VAL A 18 -10.26 0.66 -3.05
C VAL A 18 -9.98 0.19 -1.61
N THR A 19 -10.97 0.25 -0.73
CA THR A 19 -10.84 -0.22 0.66
C THR A 19 -10.57 -1.72 0.71
N VAL A 20 -11.34 -2.51 -0.04
CA VAL A 20 -11.16 -3.96 -0.13
C VAL A 20 -9.78 -4.31 -0.66
N LEU A 21 -9.33 -3.66 -1.74
CA LEU A 21 -7.99 -3.92 -2.29
C LEU A 21 -6.89 -3.59 -1.27
N PHE A 22 -7.02 -2.47 -0.54
CA PHE A 22 -6.07 -2.13 0.52
C PHE A 22 -6.00 -3.22 1.60
N GLU A 23 -7.15 -3.70 2.09
CA GLU A 23 -7.20 -4.75 3.12
C GLU A 23 -6.58 -6.05 2.63
N GLU A 24 -6.86 -6.46 1.39
CA GLU A 24 -6.30 -7.68 0.79
C GLU A 24 -4.77 -7.58 0.62
N MET A 25 -4.27 -6.44 0.12
CA MET A 25 -2.85 -6.21 -0.04
C MET A 25 -2.12 -6.17 1.30
N LYS A 26 -2.73 -5.53 2.32
CA LYS A 26 -2.17 -5.46 3.68
C LYS A 26 -2.15 -6.83 4.36
N ALA A 27 -3.22 -7.61 4.21
CA ALA A 27 -3.26 -8.98 4.73
C ALA A 27 -2.22 -9.87 4.04
N PHE A 28 -2.07 -9.74 2.71
CA PHE A 28 -1.06 -10.48 1.97
C PHE A 28 0.35 -10.12 2.45
N SER A 29 0.66 -8.82 2.61
CA SER A 29 1.98 -8.38 3.09
C SER A 29 2.29 -8.86 4.51
N GLN A 30 1.28 -9.06 5.36
CA GLN A 30 1.46 -9.55 6.72
C GLN A 30 1.63 -11.06 6.82
N LEU A 31 1.02 -11.81 5.89
CA LEU A 31 1.06 -13.27 5.88
C LEU A 31 2.25 -13.82 5.10
N TYR A 32 2.65 -13.13 4.04
CA TYR A 32 3.62 -13.63 3.06
C TYR A 32 4.74 -12.63 2.77
N GLY A 33 4.70 -11.43 3.36
CA GLY A 33 5.81 -10.50 3.25
C GLY A 33 7.03 -10.98 4.04
N PRO A 34 8.22 -10.45 3.71
CA PRO A 34 9.43 -10.73 4.46
C PRO A 34 9.30 -10.28 5.92
N ASP A 35 9.82 -11.10 6.84
CA ASP A 35 9.84 -10.75 8.25
C ASP A 35 10.87 -9.66 8.53
N LYS A 36 10.73 -8.97 9.66
CA LYS A 36 11.66 -7.89 10.03
C LYS A 36 13.12 -8.38 10.09
N GLU A 37 13.33 -9.63 10.50
CA GLU A 37 14.65 -10.27 10.58
C GLU A 37 15.27 -10.43 9.19
N ASP A 38 14.47 -10.74 8.16
CA ASP A 38 14.94 -10.83 6.77
C ASP A 38 15.31 -9.46 6.17
N LEU A 39 14.80 -8.39 6.77
CA LEU A 39 15.02 -7.01 6.34
C LEU A 39 16.05 -6.24 7.18
N GLU A 40 16.71 -6.88 8.16
CA GLU A 40 17.67 -6.18 9.06
C GLU A 40 18.87 -5.56 8.32
N GLU A 41 19.21 -6.07 7.14
CA GLU A 41 20.28 -5.51 6.30
C GLU A 41 19.77 -4.43 5.32
N ASP A 42 18.45 -4.29 5.16
CA ASP A 42 17.79 -3.32 4.28
C ASP A 42 16.93 -2.33 5.08
N ASP A 43 17.59 -1.26 5.52
CA ASP A 43 16.97 -0.13 6.24
C ASP A 43 15.75 0.45 5.47
N GLU A 44 15.74 0.41 4.13
CA GLU A 44 14.61 0.91 3.31
C GLU A 44 13.39 0.00 3.48
N ALA A 45 13.58 -1.31 3.33
CA ALA A 45 12.52 -2.29 3.46
C ALA A 45 11.94 -2.35 4.88
N ALA A 46 12.79 -2.30 5.90
CA ALA A 46 12.37 -2.29 7.30
C ALA A 46 11.50 -1.06 7.64
N LEU A 47 11.90 0.13 7.16
CA LEU A 47 11.12 1.36 7.32
C LEU A 47 9.78 1.29 6.57
N LEU A 48 9.76 0.70 5.37
CA LEU A 48 8.52 0.49 4.60
C LEU A 48 7.55 -0.44 5.34
N LEU A 49 8.04 -1.56 5.87
CA LEU A 49 7.22 -2.50 6.62
C LEU A 49 6.61 -1.86 7.87
N ILE A 50 7.39 -1.06 8.61
CA ILE A 50 6.88 -0.27 9.73
C ILE A 50 5.81 0.71 9.26
N GLY A 51 6.07 1.43 8.16
CA GLY A 51 5.12 2.35 7.54
C GLY A 51 3.80 1.67 7.18
N ILE A 52 3.85 0.49 6.57
CA ILE A 52 2.71 -0.34 6.19
C ILE A 52 1.87 -0.72 7.40
N ASN A 53 2.53 -1.15 8.48
CA ASN A 53 1.85 -1.54 9.71
C ASN A 53 1.10 -0.36 10.37
N LEU A 54 1.60 0.86 10.18
CA LEU A 54 0.98 2.08 10.68
C LEU A 54 -0.05 2.70 9.72
N LEU A 55 -0.27 2.13 8.54
CA LEU A 55 -1.29 2.63 7.60
C LEU A 55 -2.68 2.50 8.23
N ALA A 56 -3.31 3.66 8.45
CA ALA A 56 -4.69 3.83 8.86
C ALA A 56 -5.36 4.86 7.93
N PRO A 57 -5.59 4.52 6.64
CA PRO A 57 -6.26 5.41 5.70
C PRO A 57 -7.69 5.72 6.14
N ALA A 58 -8.14 6.96 5.92
CA ALA A 58 -9.46 7.45 6.34
C ALA A 58 -10.22 8.18 5.22
N SER A 59 -9.60 8.34 4.05
CA SER A 59 -10.18 8.96 2.85
C SER A 59 -9.67 8.25 1.60
N LEU A 60 -10.40 8.37 0.48
CA LEU A 60 -10.03 7.80 -0.81
C LEU A 60 -8.59 8.12 -1.21
N ASP A 61 -8.16 9.38 -1.05
CA ASP A 61 -6.80 9.80 -1.37
C ASP A 61 -5.76 9.07 -0.50
N THR A 62 -6.02 8.94 0.80
CA THR A 62 -5.11 8.20 1.70
C THR A 62 -5.10 6.70 1.42
N TYR A 63 -6.21 6.13 0.95
CA TYR A 63 -6.24 4.74 0.50
C TYR A 63 -5.44 4.55 -0.79
N ILE A 64 -5.57 5.45 -1.76
CA ILE A 64 -4.76 5.42 -2.98
C ILE A 64 -3.27 5.52 -2.63
N GLU A 65 -2.88 6.42 -1.73
CA GLU A 65 -1.49 6.50 -1.24
C GLU A 65 -1.03 5.22 -0.54
N ALA A 66 -1.88 4.61 0.28
CA ALA A 66 -1.60 3.35 0.96
C ALA A 66 -1.38 2.19 -0.04
N ILE A 67 -2.23 2.10 -1.07
CA ILE A 67 -2.11 1.10 -2.16
C ILE A 67 -0.85 1.35 -2.99
N LYS A 68 -0.49 2.61 -3.26
CA LYS A 68 0.80 2.94 -3.93
C LYS A 68 1.99 2.35 -3.16
N LEU A 69 1.97 2.49 -1.84
CA LEU A 69 3.05 2.04 -0.99
C LEU A 69 3.10 0.51 -0.89
N LEU A 70 1.96 -0.13 -0.67
CA LEU A 70 1.84 -1.59 -0.65
C LEU A 70 2.25 -2.20 -1.99
N SER A 71 1.83 -1.60 -3.11
CA SER A 71 2.21 -2.06 -4.45
C SER A 71 3.73 -2.04 -4.64
N TYR A 72 4.41 -0.97 -4.22
CA TYR A 72 5.87 -0.90 -4.28
C TYR A 72 6.52 -1.96 -3.40
N PHE A 73 6.09 -2.08 -2.14
CA PHE A 73 6.62 -3.06 -1.20
C PHE A 73 6.49 -4.48 -1.71
N LEU A 74 5.30 -4.85 -2.20
CA LEU A 74 5.06 -6.17 -2.77
C LEU A 74 5.89 -6.42 -4.02
N SER A 75 6.08 -5.42 -4.88
CA SER A 75 6.85 -5.58 -6.12
C SER A 75 8.37 -5.69 -5.93
N GLU A 76 8.93 -5.05 -4.89
CA GLU A 76 10.39 -4.97 -4.71
C GLU A 76 10.90 -5.91 -3.60
N HIS A 77 10.07 -6.19 -2.59
CA HIS A 77 10.50 -6.88 -1.37
C HIS A 77 9.74 -8.19 -1.10
N CYS A 78 8.67 -8.51 -1.84
CA CYS A 78 7.88 -9.72 -1.61
C CYS A 78 8.16 -10.78 -2.69
N TRP A 79 9.18 -11.60 -2.45
CA TRP A 79 9.65 -12.64 -3.37
C TRP A 79 9.08 -13.99 -2.95
N GLN A 80 8.01 -14.42 -3.60
CA GLN A 80 7.33 -15.66 -3.27
C GLN A 80 8.01 -16.86 -3.94
N GLU A 81 8.33 -17.90 -3.18
CA GLU A 81 8.84 -19.17 -3.73
C GLU A 81 7.71 -20.07 -4.25
N GLU A 82 6.50 -19.93 -3.67
CA GLU A 82 5.33 -20.71 -4.05
C GLU A 82 4.60 -20.08 -5.25
N PRO A 83 4.41 -20.81 -6.37
CA PRO A 83 3.78 -20.28 -7.59
C PRO A 83 2.36 -19.74 -7.38
N GLU A 84 1.61 -20.34 -6.45
CA GLU A 84 0.25 -19.88 -6.11
C GLU A 84 0.28 -18.49 -5.46
N MET A 85 1.27 -18.25 -4.58
CA MET A 85 1.43 -16.96 -3.91
C MET A 85 2.01 -15.91 -4.85
N GLU A 86 2.91 -16.29 -5.75
CA GLU A 86 3.40 -15.41 -6.82
C GLU A 86 2.25 -14.94 -7.71
N MET A 87 1.37 -15.85 -8.15
CA MET A 87 0.20 -15.52 -8.96
C MET A 87 -0.76 -14.58 -8.21
N ARG A 88 -1.04 -14.87 -6.94
CA ARG A 88 -1.89 -14.01 -6.10
C ARG A 88 -1.28 -12.62 -5.89
N CYS A 89 0.04 -12.53 -5.71
CA CYS A 89 0.75 -11.26 -5.63
C CYS A 89 0.60 -10.47 -6.95
N SER A 90 0.76 -11.14 -8.10
CA SER A 90 0.57 -10.52 -9.41
C SER A 90 -0.86 -9.99 -9.60
N GLU A 91 -1.88 -10.75 -9.22
CA GLU A 91 -3.29 -10.31 -9.31
C GLU A 91 -3.55 -9.05 -8.48
N LEU A 92 -3.02 -8.99 -7.25
CA LEU A 92 -3.13 -7.81 -6.40
C LEU A 92 -2.41 -6.59 -7.00
N LEU A 93 -1.22 -6.79 -7.58
CA LEU A 93 -0.47 -5.73 -8.23
C LEU A 93 -1.17 -5.22 -9.51
N ASP A 94 -1.81 -6.10 -10.27
CA ASP A 94 -2.54 -5.71 -11.47
C ASP A 94 -3.80 -4.91 -11.14
N ARG A 95 -4.55 -5.34 -10.11
CA ARG A 95 -5.69 -4.56 -9.58
C ARG A 95 -5.25 -3.19 -9.06
N ALA A 96 -4.09 -3.11 -8.40
CA ALA A 96 -3.54 -1.83 -7.97
C ALA A 96 -3.26 -0.91 -9.17
N LYS A 97 -2.71 -1.42 -10.28
CA LYS A 97 -2.43 -0.61 -11.48
C LYS A 97 -3.69 0.00 -12.11
N GLU A 98 -4.84 -0.63 -11.99
CA GLU A 98 -6.11 -0.10 -12.51
C GLU A 98 -6.59 1.13 -11.74
N ILE A 99 -6.31 1.17 -10.43
CA ILE A 99 -6.71 2.24 -9.51
C ILE A 99 -5.67 3.35 -9.47
N LEU A 100 -4.38 2.99 -9.55
CA LEU A 100 -3.30 3.94 -9.40
C LEU A 100 -3.17 4.82 -10.67
N PRO A 101 -3.05 6.15 -10.51
CA PRO A 101 -2.77 7.01 -11.64
C PRO A 101 -1.45 6.60 -12.29
N ALA A 102 -1.38 6.63 -13.62
CA ALA A 102 -0.19 6.27 -14.40
C ALA A 102 0.96 7.28 -14.18
N GLU A 103 1.57 7.28 -13.01
CA GLU A 103 2.67 8.17 -12.66
C GLU A 103 4.02 7.52 -12.99
N LYS A 104 4.80 8.17 -13.87
CA LYS A 104 6.18 7.76 -14.21
C LYS A 104 7.20 7.91 -13.06
N ARG A 105 6.79 8.37 -11.87
CA ARG A 105 7.70 8.80 -10.78
C ARG A 105 7.41 8.18 -9.40
N HIS A 106 6.76 7.02 -9.34
CA HIS A 106 6.37 6.34 -8.10
C HIS A 106 7.51 6.25 -7.04
N ARG A 107 8.73 5.84 -7.45
CA ARG A 107 9.87 5.70 -6.53
C ARG A 107 10.26 6.99 -5.78
N ARG A 108 10.12 8.17 -6.39
CA ARG A 108 10.50 9.45 -5.73
C ARG A 108 9.49 9.86 -4.68
N SER A 109 8.20 9.65 -4.93
CA SER A 109 7.13 9.96 -3.99
C SER A 109 7.23 9.08 -2.74
N ILE A 110 7.54 7.80 -2.93
CA ILE A 110 7.71 6.84 -1.84
C ILE A 110 8.93 7.20 -0.97
N ARG A 111 10.09 7.49 -1.57
CA ARG A 111 11.27 7.96 -0.80
C ARG A 111 11.00 9.22 0.01
N LYS A 112 10.24 10.17 -0.56
CA LYS A 112 9.86 11.39 0.18
C LYS A 112 8.93 11.08 1.35
N TRP A 113 8.00 10.15 1.17
CA TRP A 113 7.11 9.70 2.23
C TRP A 113 7.88 8.96 3.34
N MET A 114 8.84 8.12 2.98
CA MET A 114 9.73 7.45 3.94
C MET A 114 10.54 8.43 4.78
N LEU A 115 11.11 9.48 4.16
CA LEU A 115 11.80 10.55 4.90
C LEU A 115 10.87 11.25 5.90
N GLN A 116 9.59 11.44 5.55
CA GLN A 116 8.60 12.03 6.47
C GLN A 116 8.18 11.09 7.59
N LEU A 117 8.15 9.78 7.34
CA LEU A 117 7.94 8.77 8.38
C LEU A 117 9.10 8.72 9.35
N ASP A 118 10.33 8.68 8.84
CA ASP A 118 11.55 8.65 9.65
C ASP A 118 11.62 9.89 10.55
N GLU A 119 11.33 11.09 10.02
CA GLU A 119 11.21 12.31 10.84
C GLU A 119 10.13 12.24 11.92
N LYS A 120 8.98 11.60 11.65
CA LYS A 120 7.91 11.41 12.63
C LYS A 120 8.27 10.38 13.69
N MET A 121 8.94 9.30 13.29
CA MET A 121 9.44 8.26 14.19
C MET A 121 10.52 8.81 15.11
N LEU A 122 11.51 9.51 14.58
CA LEU A 122 12.55 10.18 15.35
C LEU A 122 11.99 11.17 16.38
N ARG A 123 10.86 11.83 16.08
CA ARG A 123 10.17 12.72 17.03
C ARG A 123 9.31 11.99 18.07
N ALA A 124 8.91 10.75 17.83
CA ALA A 124 8.15 9.95 18.80
C ALA A 124 9.05 9.28 19.85
N PHE A 125 10.36 9.24 19.61
CA PHE A 125 11.38 8.67 20.51
C PHE A 125 12.20 9.73 21.29
N ILE A 126 11.84 11.03 21.21
CA ILE A 126 12.40 12.13 22.01
C ILE A 126 11.32 12.66 22.95
#